data_AF-A0A6I5CKU5-F1
#
_entry.id   AF-A0A6I5CKU5-F1
#
_cell.length_a   1.000
_cell.length_b   1.000
_cell.length_c   1.000
_cell.angle_alpha   90.00
_cell.angle_beta   90.00
_cell.angle_gamma   90.00
#
_symmetry.space_group_name_H-M   'P 1'
#
loop_
_entity.id
_entity.type
_entity.pdbx_description
1 polymer ?
#
loop_
_entity_poly.entity_id
_entity_poly.type
_entity_poly.pdbx_seq_one_letter_code
_entity_poly.pdbx_strand_id
1 'polypeptide(L)'
;MSDEPERWTQATVHPDMWADPDDDPRDSGGPGPEGERATLLDFLAHYRATLRMKCEGLDAEQLARRSVPPSSMSLLGLVRHLAEVERDWHNWIRAGDPLPKLYGVRDADFDGAVGEPGAVEAAFADLAR
;
A
#
# COMPACT_ATOMS: atom_id res chain seq x y z
N MET A 1 11.68 7.10 33.39
CA MET A 1 11.14 6.93 32.02
C MET A 1 12.35 6.59 31.18
N SER A 2 12.38 5.41 30.54
CA SER A 2 13.53 5.01 29.71
C SER A 2 13.64 6.01 28.56
N ASP A 3 14.84 6.52 28.32
CA ASP A 3 15.18 7.47 27.25
C ASP A 3 15.47 6.73 25.92
N GLU A 4 15.15 5.43 25.88
CA GLU A 4 15.22 4.65 24.65
C GLU A 4 14.04 5.03 23.75
N PRO A 5 14.30 5.51 22.52
CA PRO A 5 13.24 5.73 21.55
C PRO A 5 12.51 4.40 21.30
N GLU A 6 11.19 4.45 21.33
CA GLU A 6 10.35 3.32 20.97
C GLU A 6 10.74 2.82 19.57
N ARG A 7 11.03 1.52 19.45
CA ARG A 7 11.46 0.93 18.18
C ARG A 7 10.37 1.13 17.13
N TRP A 8 10.73 1.73 16.01
CA TRP A 8 9.83 2.01 14.90
C TRP A 8 9.66 0.82 13.93
N THR A 9 10.37 -0.29 14.17
CA THR A 9 10.33 -1.53 13.36
C THR A 9 9.95 -2.74 14.20
N GLN A 10 9.41 -3.78 13.54
CA GLN A 10 9.09 -5.06 14.17
C GLN A 10 10.30 -6.01 14.21
N ALA A 11 11.35 -5.74 13.42
CA ALA A 11 12.56 -6.56 13.37
C ALA A 11 13.30 -6.56 14.72
N THR A 12 13.64 -7.75 15.20
CA THR A 12 14.34 -7.98 16.47
C THR A 12 15.81 -8.36 16.26
N VAL A 13 16.12 -9.04 15.16
CA VAL A 13 17.45 -9.53 14.79
C VAL A 13 18.20 -8.52 13.93
N HIS A 14 17.52 -7.95 12.92
CA HIS A 14 18.08 -6.98 11.99
C HIS A 14 17.46 -5.59 12.20
N PRO A 15 18.02 -4.74 13.08
CA PRO A 15 17.36 -3.51 13.55
C PRO A 15 17.17 -2.42 12.47
N ASP A 16 17.85 -2.54 11.34
CA ASP A 16 17.70 -1.69 10.15
C ASP A 16 16.57 -2.15 9.21
N MET A 17 16.01 -3.34 9.44
CA MET A 17 14.90 -3.91 8.68
C MET A 17 13.55 -3.62 9.32
N TRP A 18 12.47 -3.70 8.52
CA TRP A 18 11.10 -3.52 9.03
C TRP A 18 10.58 -4.76 9.75
N ALA A 19 10.83 -5.94 9.19
CA ALA A 19 10.57 -7.26 9.76
C ALA A 19 11.86 -8.09 9.66
N ASP A 20 12.04 -9.07 10.54
CA ASP A 20 13.14 -10.02 10.40
C ASP A 20 12.90 -10.87 9.14
N PRO A 21 13.95 -11.23 8.37
CA PRO A 21 13.79 -11.94 7.09
C PRO A 21 12.96 -13.22 7.17
N ASP A 22 13.13 -13.99 8.26
CA ASP A 22 12.40 -15.24 8.48
C ASP A 22 10.90 -15.03 8.76
N ASP A 23 10.50 -13.81 9.17
CA ASP A 23 9.13 -13.41 9.48
C ASP A 23 8.53 -12.45 8.43
N ASP A 24 9.29 -12.10 7.38
CA ASP A 24 8.84 -11.14 6.38
C ASP A 24 7.89 -11.81 5.38
N PRO A 25 6.59 -11.45 5.34
CA PRO A 25 5.61 -12.10 4.48
C PRO A 25 5.86 -11.87 2.99
N ARG A 26 6.82 -11.01 2.65
CA ARG A 26 7.23 -10.71 1.28
C ARG A 26 8.37 -11.61 0.80
N ASP A 27 9.05 -12.30 1.71
CA ASP A 27 10.01 -13.35 1.36
C ASP A 27 9.25 -14.65 1.10
N SER A 28 9.52 -15.28 -0.05
CA SER A 28 8.90 -16.54 -0.44
C SER A 28 9.76 -17.76 -0.08
N GLY A 29 10.98 -17.57 0.43
CA GLY A 29 11.91 -18.62 0.85
C GLY A 29 12.34 -19.60 -0.26
N GLY A 30 11.96 -19.33 -1.51
CA GLY A 30 12.15 -20.20 -2.67
C GLY A 30 12.87 -19.50 -3.83
N PRO A 31 13.12 -20.22 -4.94
CA PRO A 31 13.63 -19.59 -6.15
C PRO A 31 12.65 -18.52 -6.64
N GLY A 32 13.19 -17.40 -7.12
CA GLY A 32 12.38 -16.28 -7.62
C GLY A 32 11.50 -16.65 -8.82
N PRO A 33 10.51 -15.81 -9.15
CA PRO A 33 9.56 -16.07 -10.24
C PRO A 33 10.26 -16.20 -11.60
N GLU A 34 9.81 -17.15 -12.42
CA GLU A 34 10.33 -17.37 -13.76
C GLU A 34 9.44 -16.76 -14.85
N GLY A 35 10.01 -15.86 -15.66
CA GLY A 35 9.37 -15.22 -16.81
C GLY A 35 8.56 -13.97 -16.47
N GLU A 36 8.34 -13.12 -17.48
CA GLU A 36 7.81 -11.75 -17.33
C GLU A 36 6.51 -11.67 -16.53
N ARG A 37 5.54 -12.56 -16.82
CA ARG A 37 4.25 -12.56 -16.13
C ARG A 37 4.38 -12.91 -14.65
N ALA A 38 5.16 -13.94 -14.33
CA ALA A 38 5.35 -14.36 -12.94
C ALA A 38 6.08 -13.25 -12.16
N THR A 39 7.11 -12.67 -12.76
CA THR A 39 7.85 -11.53 -12.19
C THR A 39 6.93 -10.34 -11.92
N LEU A 40 6.08 -9.94 -12.89
CA LEU A 40 5.15 -8.82 -12.70
C LEU A 40 4.18 -9.07 -11.53
N LEU A 41 3.60 -10.27 -11.45
CA LEU A 41 2.66 -10.61 -10.38
C LEU A 41 3.33 -10.63 -9.01
N ASP A 42 4.55 -11.13 -8.93
CA ASP A 42 5.35 -11.13 -7.71
C ASP A 42 5.67 -9.70 -7.25
N PHE A 43 6.11 -8.82 -8.16
CA PHE A 43 6.32 -7.40 -7.86
C PHE A 43 5.06 -6.72 -7.32
N LEU A 44 3.91 -6.92 -7.98
CA LEU A 44 2.64 -6.34 -7.53
C LEU A 44 2.25 -6.85 -6.13
N ALA A 45 2.37 -8.16 -5.88
CA ALA A 45 2.13 -8.73 -4.56
C ALA A 45 3.06 -8.13 -3.49
N HIS A 46 4.36 -8.03 -3.80
CA HIS A 46 5.39 -7.52 -2.90
C HIS A 46 5.16 -6.04 -2.53
N TYR A 47 4.82 -5.19 -3.50
CA TYR A 47 4.53 -3.77 -3.26
C TYR A 47 3.22 -3.55 -2.50
N ARG A 48 2.15 -4.31 -2.82
CA ARG A 48 0.89 -4.25 -2.07
C ARG A 48 1.08 -4.68 -0.61
N ALA A 49 1.83 -5.76 -0.38
CA ALA A 49 2.18 -6.23 0.97
C ALA A 49 3.01 -5.18 1.71
N THR A 50 4.03 -4.61 1.07
CA THR A 50 4.85 -3.55 1.66
C THR A 50 4.00 -2.36 2.12
N LEU A 51 3.08 -1.86 1.28
CA LEU A 51 2.25 -0.72 1.67
C LEU A 51 1.31 -1.06 2.84
N ARG A 52 0.73 -2.26 2.84
CA ARG A 52 -0.07 -2.74 3.99
C ARG A 52 0.74 -2.76 5.27
N MET A 53 1.94 -3.33 5.23
CA MET A 53 2.85 -3.38 6.38
C MET A 53 3.18 -1.98 6.91
N LYS A 54 3.33 -0.96 6.04
CA LYS A 54 3.55 0.43 6.49
C LYS A 54 2.32 1.09 7.09
N CYS A 55 1.14 0.55 6.87
CA CYS A 55 -0.13 1.04 7.40
C CYS A 55 -0.59 0.28 8.66
N GLU A 56 0.05 -0.84 9.00
CA GLU A 56 -0.32 -1.67 10.14
C GLU A 56 -0.21 -0.92 11.46
N GLY A 57 -1.18 -1.14 12.35
CA GLY A 57 -1.25 -0.49 13.66
C GLY A 57 -1.70 0.97 13.65
N LEU A 58 -1.92 1.57 12.47
CA LEU A 58 -2.42 2.93 12.37
C LEU A 58 -3.95 2.98 12.43
N ASP A 59 -4.48 3.98 13.14
CA ASP A 59 -5.90 4.29 13.13
C ASP A 59 -6.32 5.06 11.86
N ALA A 60 -7.63 5.21 11.65
CA ALA A 60 -8.17 5.86 10.46
C ALA A 60 -7.74 7.33 10.34
N GLU A 61 -7.63 8.07 11.45
CA GLU A 61 -7.18 9.46 11.44
C GLU A 61 -5.69 9.58 11.09
N GLN A 62 -4.86 8.67 11.61
CA GLN A 62 -3.43 8.58 11.32
C GLN A 62 -3.20 8.24 9.84
N LEU A 63 -3.96 7.31 9.28
CA LEU A 63 -3.89 6.95 7.85
C LEU A 63 -4.29 8.13 6.95
N ALA A 64 -5.31 8.90 7.34
CA ALA A 64 -5.78 10.06 6.60
C ALA A 64 -4.94 11.33 6.83
N ARG A 65 -4.04 11.34 7.82
CA ARG A 65 -3.22 12.51 8.15
C ARG A 65 -2.30 12.88 6.98
N ARG A 66 -2.36 14.15 6.59
CA ARG A 66 -1.50 14.71 5.54
C ARG A 66 -0.06 14.83 6.04
N SER A 67 0.88 14.26 5.28
CA SER A 67 2.28 14.18 5.71
C SER A 67 2.97 15.55 5.70
N VAL A 68 2.69 16.39 4.68
CA VAL A 68 3.31 17.71 4.52
C VAL A 68 2.31 18.70 3.89
N PRO A 69 1.63 19.54 4.69
CA PRO A 69 0.80 20.63 4.14
C PRO A 69 1.63 21.58 3.25
N PRO A 70 1.08 22.10 2.14
CA PRO A 70 -0.31 22.04 1.72
C PRO A 70 -0.71 20.79 0.91
N SER A 71 0.18 19.80 0.74
CA SER A 71 -0.13 18.57 0.00
C SER A 71 -1.30 17.79 0.63
N SER A 72 -2.16 17.21 -0.21
CA SER A 72 -3.21 16.26 0.22
C SER A 72 -2.67 14.83 0.42
N MET A 73 -1.37 14.60 0.19
CA MET A 73 -0.73 13.30 0.36
C MET A 73 -0.84 12.76 1.79
N SER A 74 -1.45 11.58 1.92
CA SER A 74 -1.58 10.78 3.13
C SER A 74 -1.36 9.30 2.81
N LEU A 75 -1.18 8.45 3.84
CA LEU A 75 -1.03 7.00 3.64
C LEU A 75 -2.29 6.39 3.03
N LEU A 76 -3.47 6.79 3.50
CA LEU A 76 -4.74 6.38 2.92
C LEU A 76 -4.87 6.81 1.45
N GLY A 77 -4.43 8.03 1.12
CA GLY A 77 -4.38 8.50 -0.26
C GLY A 77 -3.46 7.64 -1.13
N LEU A 78 -2.30 7.21 -0.62
CA LEU A 78 -1.39 6.30 -1.32
C LEU A 78 -2.00 4.91 -1.55
N VAL A 79 -2.73 4.35 -0.56
CA VAL A 79 -3.45 3.07 -0.71
C VAL A 79 -4.45 3.16 -1.86
N ARG A 80 -5.23 4.24 -1.91
CA ARG A 80 -6.19 4.51 -2.98
C ARG A 80 -5.50 4.71 -4.32
N HIS A 81 -4.45 5.54 -4.35
CA HIS A 81 -3.70 5.85 -5.56
C HIS A 81 -3.12 4.60 -6.22
N LEU A 82 -2.49 3.70 -5.45
CA LEU A 82 -1.96 2.46 -6.01
C LEU A 82 -3.06 1.57 -6.61
N ALA A 83 -4.22 1.48 -5.96
CA ALA A 83 -5.35 0.72 -6.49
C ALA A 83 -5.90 1.30 -7.81
N GLU A 84 -5.93 2.64 -7.95
CA GLU A 84 -6.30 3.33 -9.20
C GLU A 84 -5.24 3.12 -10.29
N VAL A 85 -3.95 3.31 -9.97
CA VAL A 85 -2.84 3.16 -10.93
C VAL A 85 -2.79 1.75 -11.50
N GLU A 86 -2.97 0.71 -10.68
CA GLU A 86 -3.02 -0.66 -11.18
C GLU A 86 -4.23 -0.91 -12.09
N ARG A 87 -5.39 -0.30 -11.80
CA ARG A 87 -6.57 -0.35 -12.69
C ARG A 87 -6.31 0.37 -14.01
N ASP A 88 -5.69 1.55 -13.98
CA ASP A 88 -5.35 2.31 -15.18
C ASP A 88 -4.36 1.53 -16.07
N TRP A 89 -3.34 0.90 -15.47
CA TRP A 89 -2.43 0.01 -16.20
C TRP A 89 -3.14 -1.20 -16.79
N HIS A 90 -4.04 -1.83 -16.03
CA HIS A 90 -4.85 -2.95 -16.52
C HIS A 90 -5.69 -2.57 -17.74
N ASN A 91 -6.33 -1.39 -17.68
CA ASN A 91 -7.10 -0.83 -18.79
C ASN A 91 -6.22 -0.53 -20.01
N TRP A 92 -4.95 -0.15 -19.81
CA TRP A 92 -4.05 0.14 -20.91
C TRP A 92 -3.54 -1.12 -21.62
N ILE A 93 -3.25 -2.20 -20.87
CA ILE A 93 -2.63 -3.41 -21.44
C ILE A 93 -3.62 -4.49 -21.91
N ARG A 94 -4.91 -4.42 -21.52
CA ARG A 94 -5.92 -5.38 -21.97
C ARG A 94 -6.79 -4.83 -23.08
N ALA A 95 -7.19 -5.73 -23.98
CA ALA A 95 -8.24 -5.45 -24.96
C ALA A 95 -9.63 -5.52 -24.29
N GLY A 96 -10.53 -4.62 -24.68
CA GLY A 96 -11.90 -4.55 -24.19
C GLY A 96 -12.30 -3.15 -23.75
N ASP A 97 -13.51 -3.02 -23.23
CA ASP A 97 -13.96 -1.75 -22.64
C ASP A 97 -13.23 -1.49 -21.32
N PRO A 98 -12.77 -0.25 -21.08
CA PRO A 98 -12.05 0.07 -19.85
C PRO A 98 -12.98 -0.03 -18.64
N LEU A 99 -12.45 -0.58 -17.55
CA LEU A 99 -13.11 -0.51 -16.25
C LEU A 99 -13.24 0.95 -15.81
N PRO A 100 -14.36 1.32 -15.13
CA PRO A 100 -14.51 2.67 -14.62
C PRO A 100 -13.44 2.97 -13.57
N LYS A 101 -13.03 4.25 -13.50
CA LYS A 101 -12.15 4.75 -12.44
C LYS A 101 -12.75 4.48 -11.06
N LEU A 102 -11.89 4.26 -10.07
CA LEU A 102 -12.33 3.97 -8.70
C LEU A 102 -12.68 5.24 -7.94
N TYR A 103 -11.85 6.27 -8.08
CA TYR A 103 -12.00 7.54 -7.35
C TYR A 103 -12.39 8.72 -8.26
N GLY A 104 -12.45 8.49 -9.58
CA GLY A 104 -13.08 9.39 -10.53
C GLY A 104 -12.14 10.49 -11.04
N VAL A 105 -12.30 11.71 -10.53
CA VAL A 105 -11.59 12.89 -11.06
C VAL A 105 -10.13 12.93 -10.60
N ARG A 106 -9.35 13.82 -11.21
CA ARG A 106 -7.93 14.00 -10.87
C ARG A 106 -7.78 14.31 -9.37
N ASP A 107 -6.78 13.67 -8.74
CA ASP A 107 -6.39 13.83 -7.33
C ASP A 107 -7.45 13.38 -6.30
N ALA A 108 -8.57 12.79 -6.72
CA ALA A 108 -9.67 12.40 -5.83
C ALA A 108 -9.32 11.23 -4.90
N ASP A 109 -8.35 10.41 -5.27
CA ASP A 109 -7.72 9.38 -4.44
C ASP A 109 -7.05 9.96 -3.19
N PHE A 110 -6.40 11.12 -3.32
CA PHE A 110 -5.81 11.86 -2.19
C PHE A 110 -6.79 12.80 -1.51
N ASP A 111 -7.51 13.62 -2.28
CA ASP A 111 -8.40 14.67 -1.73
C ASP A 111 -9.57 14.09 -0.94
N GLY A 112 -10.06 12.91 -1.35
CA GLY A 112 -11.14 12.22 -0.67
C GLY A 112 -10.68 11.30 0.48
N ALA A 113 -9.38 11.22 0.79
CA ALA A 113 -8.82 10.28 1.77
C ALA A 113 -9.15 10.70 3.21
N VAL A 114 -10.43 10.53 3.59
CA VAL A 114 -10.96 10.86 4.92
C VAL A 114 -10.78 9.70 5.90
N GLY A 115 -10.52 10.04 7.18
CA GLY A 115 -10.28 9.08 8.26
C GLY A 115 -11.53 8.38 8.78
N GLU A 116 -12.44 8.00 7.90
CA GLU A 116 -13.67 7.28 8.23
C GLU A 116 -13.42 5.78 8.09
N PRO A 117 -13.79 4.92 9.07
CA PRO A 117 -13.52 3.48 9.02
C PRO A 117 -13.99 2.81 7.72
N GLY A 118 -15.19 3.13 7.24
CA GLY A 118 -15.70 2.56 5.99
C GLY A 118 -14.92 3.00 4.75
N ALA A 119 -14.36 4.22 4.75
CA ALA A 119 -13.51 4.69 3.65
C ALA A 119 -12.14 3.99 3.66
N VAL A 120 -11.58 3.74 4.85
CA VAL A 120 -10.35 2.98 5.04
C VAL A 120 -10.52 1.53 4.58
N GLU A 121 -11.58 0.86 5.03
CA GLU A 121 -11.90 -0.51 4.63
C GLU A 121 -12.10 -0.64 3.12
N ALA A 122 -12.85 0.29 2.52
CA ALA A 122 -13.04 0.33 1.07
C ALA A 122 -11.71 0.47 0.33
N ALA A 123 -10.81 1.36 0.78
CA ALA A 123 -9.49 1.56 0.17
C ALA A 123 -8.60 0.30 0.26
N PHE A 124 -8.63 -0.44 1.37
CA PHE A 124 -7.84 -1.67 1.50
C PHE A 124 -8.43 -2.84 0.72
N ALA A 125 -9.76 -2.96 0.65
CA ALA A 125 -10.44 -3.90 -0.25
C ALA A 125 -10.11 -3.58 -1.71
N ASP A 126 -10.03 -2.29 -2.02
CA ASP A 126 -9.63 -1.76 -3.30
C ASP A 126 -8.18 -2.11 -3.68
N LEU A 127 -7.26 -2.16 -2.72
CA LEU A 127 -5.88 -2.63 -2.95
C LEU A 127 -5.77 -4.17 -3.04
N ALA A 128 -6.78 -4.93 -2.59
CA ALA A 128 -6.72 -6.39 -2.45
C ALA A 128 -7.12 -7.20 -3.69
N ARG A 129 -7.50 -6.54 -4.77
CA ARG A 129 -8.02 -7.17 -6.00
C ARG A 129 -6.96 -7.78 -6.91
#